data_AF-A0A415DMX9-F1
#
_entry.id   AF-A0A415DMX9-F1
#
_cell.length_a   1.000
_cell.length_b   1.000
_cell.length_c   1.000
_cell.angle_alpha   90.00
_cell.angle_beta   90.00
_cell.angle_gamma   90.00
#
_symmetry.space_group_name_H-M   'P 1'
#
loop_
_entity.id
_entity.type
_entity.pdbx_description
1 polymer ?
#
loop_
_entity_poly.entity_id
_entity_poly.type
_entity_poly.pdbx_seq_one_letter_code
_entity_poly.pdbx_strand_id
1 'polypeptide(L)'
;MNLIEEIWTSRPEERITTLADLSDGVIARIKFYNANKEYTVDSFKLMFEDYKKSIYCCQDFVKLCQIINDYDYIVNYINQSHFKNELAIFTPKFDSKRTHHIRSYKSDEDILQVEVISDNGVIKSYNMAATGMTMQDLLNLIDKERNEKFSH
;
A
#
# COMPACT_ATOMS: atom_id res chain seq x y z
N MET A 1 -2.75 36.52 14.84
CA MET A 1 -3.14 35.14 15.17
C MET A 1 -3.31 35.07 16.68
N ASN A 2 -4.51 34.70 17.15
CA ASN A 2 -4.84 34.65 18.58
C ASN A 2 -4.27 33.36 19.19
N LEU A 3 -3.66 33.43 20.38
CA LEU A 3 -3.20 32.25 21.14
C LEU A 3 -4.30 31.20 21.33
N ILE A 4 -5.56 31.63 21.46
CA ILE A 4 -6.71 30.72 21.54
C ILE A 4 -6.95 30.00 20.20
N GLU A 5 -6.78 30.67 19.06
CA GLU A 5 -6.90 30.02 17.74
C GLU A 5 -5.76 29.02 17.51
N GLU A 6 -4.54 29.34 17.96
CA GLU A 6 -3.38 28.46 17.85
C GLU A 6 -3.58 27.16 18.65
N ILE A 7 -4.18 27.17 19.84
CA ILE A 7 -4.45 25.95 20.62
C ILE A 7 -5.35 24.94 19.86
N TRP A 8 -6.31 25.43 19.08
CA TRP A 8 -7.27 24.57 18.37
C TRP A 8 -6.86 24.22 16.94
N THR A 9 -5.90 24.95 16.37
CA THR A 9 -5.49 24.81 14.96
C THR A 9 -4.02 24.44 14.78
N SER A 10 -3.17 24.61 15.79
CA SER A 10 -1.78 24.15 15.75
C SER A 10 -1.76 22.64 15.99
N ARG A 11 -1.67 21.89 14.89
CA ARG A 11 -0.95 20.63 14.94
C ARG A 11 0.46 20.95 14.49
N PRO A 12 1.51 20.55 15.23
CA PRO A 12 2.84 20.53 14.64
C PRO A 12 2.71 19.73 13.34
N GLU A 13 3.20 20.28 12.22
CA GLU A 13 3.37 19.46 11.01
C GLU A 13 4.12 18.21 11.44
N GLU A 14 3.49 17.04 11.30
CA GLU A 14 4.13 15.77 11.61
C GLU A 14 5.39 15.69 10.74
N ARG A 15 6.55 15.87 11.36
CA ARG A 15 7.81 15.82 10.65
C ARG A 15 8.09 14.36 10.34
N ILE A 16 7.99 14.02 9.06
CA ILE A 16 8.43 12.74 8.53
C ILE A 16 9.96 12.72 8.60
N THR A 17 10.51 12.05 9.60
CA THR A 17 11.96 11.99 9.88
C THR A 17 12.53 10.58 9.80
N THR A 18 11.66 9.57 9.96
CA THR A 18 12.01 8.15 9.91
C THR A 18 11.07 7.40 8.97
N LEU A 19 11.48 6.21 8.53
CA LEU A 19 10.62 5.34 7.71
C LEU A 19 9.35 4.89 8.43
N ALA A 20 9.32 4.92 9.76
CA ALA A 20 8.17 4.57 10.57
C ALA A 20 7.10 5.68 10.62
N ASP A 21 7.47 6.91 10.26
CA ASP A 21 6.53 8.05 10.19
C ASP A 21 5.71 8.02 8.89
N LEU A 22 6.11 7.20 7.91
CA LEU A 22 5.36 7.00 6.67
C LEU A 22 4.12 6.15 6.92
N SER A 23 3.02 6.47 6.23
CA SER A 23 1.84 5.61 6.25
C SER A 23 2.18 4.20 5.79
N ASP A 24 1.62 3.18 6.45
CA ASP A 24 1.83 1.76 6.12
C ASP A 24 1.62 1.44 4.64
N GLY A 25 0.63 2.09 4.00
CA GLY A 25 0.33 1.92 2.58
C GLY A 25 1.47 2.33 1.62
N VAL A 26 2.38 3.22 2.06
CA VAL A 26 3.57 3.59 1.26
C VAL A 26 4.54 2.42 1.25
N ILE A 27 4.89 1.87 2.41
CA ILE A 27 5.85 0.77 2.51
C ILE A 27 5.27 -0.52 1.91
N ALA A 28 3.99 -0.81 2.15
CA ALA A 28 3.29 -1.94 1.53
C ALA A 28 3.34 -1.86 0.00
N ARG A 29 3.11 -0.67 -0.58
CA ARG A 29 3.22 -0.47 -2.03
C ARG A 29 4.64 -0.73 -2.54
N ILE A 30 5.67 -0.26 -1.82
CA ILE A 30 7.07 -0.56 -2.17
C ILE A 30 7.29 -2.07 -2.22
N LYS A 31 6.78 -2.84 -1.25
CA LYS A 31 6.90 -4.31 -1.29
C LYS A 31 6.22 -4.94 -2.52
N PHE A 32 5.07 -4.44 -2.96
CA PHE A 32 4.41 -4.92 -4.18
C PHE A 32 5.25 -4.72 -5.47
N TYR A 33 6.15 -3.73 -5.52
CA TYR A 33 7.05 -3.56 -6.67
C TYR A 33 8.05 -4.72 -6.83
N ASN A 34 8.33 -5.48 -5.76
CA ASN A 34 9.15 -6.68 -5.80
C ASN A 34 8.35 -7.94 -5.47
N ALA A 35 7.05 -7.92 -5.80
CA ALA A 35 6.14 -9.04 -5.57
C ALA A 35 6.14 -9.53 -4.10
N ASN A 36 6.27 -8.61 -3.14
CA ASN A 36 6.42 -8.89 -1.71
C ASN A 36 7.55 -9.88 -1.36
N LYS A 37 8.60 -9.96 -2.20
CA LYS A 37 9.84 -10.65 -1.89
C LYS A 37 10.82 -9.69 -1.23
N GLU A 38 11.79 -10.26 -0.52
CA GLU A 38 12.88 -9.49 0.06
C GLU A 38 13.69 -8.77 -1.02
N TYR A 39 14.05 -7.53 -0.71
CA TYR A 39 14.99 -6.75 -1.48
C TYR A 39 16.43 -7.09 -1.08
N THR A 40 17.30 -7.12 -2.07
CA THR A 40 18.72 -6.78 -1.89
C THR A 40 18.90 -5.27 -2.08
N VAL A 41 20.01 -4.71 -1.59
CA VAL A 41 20.34 -3.29 -1.84
C VAL A 41 20.35 -2.95 -3.33
N ASP A 42 20.93 -3.81 -4.17
CA ASP A 42 21.01 -3.56 -5.62
C ASP A 42 19.65 -3.62 -6.30
N SER A 43 18.82 -4.62 -5.98
CA SER A 43 17.46 -4.72 -6.54
C SER A 43 16.57 -3.58 -6.07
N PHE A 44 16.73 -3.13 -4.83
CA PHE A 44 16.03 -1.96 -4.32
C PHE A 44 16.44 -0.69 -5.06
N LYS A 45 17.74 -0.45 -5.26
CA LYS A 45 18.22 0.74 -5.99
C LYS A 45 17.66 0.79 -7.42
N LEU A 46 17.67 -0.33 -8.13
CA LEU A 46 17.09 -0.41 -9.48
C LEU A 46 15.58 -0.10 -9.45
N MET A 47 14.83 -0.76 -8.56
CA MET A 47 13.40 -0.50 -8.39
C MET A 47 13.13 0.96 -8.02
N PHE A 48 13.95 1.54 -7.14
CA PHE A 48 13.78 2.91 -6.65
C PHE A 48 13.96 3.96 -7.76
N GLU A 49 14.87 3.73 -8.72
CA GLU A 49 14.99 4.59 -9.91
C GLU A 49 13.72 4.60 -10.76
N ASP A 50 13.06 3.46 -10.90
CA ASP A 50 11.81 3.36 -11.65
C ASP A 50 10.62 3.88 -10.85
N TYR A 51 10.61 3.65 -9.53
CA TYR A 51 9.60 4.19 -8.62
C TYR A 51 9.53 5.72 -8.68
N LYS A 52 10.69 6.39 -8.72
CA LYS A 52 10.77 7.86 -8.82
C LYS A 52 10.07 8.42 -10.07
N LYS A 53 9.95 7.64 -11.13
CA LYS A 53 9.26 8.01 -12.39
C LYS A 53 7.78 7.68 -12.37
N SER A 54 7.31 6.89 -11.40
CA SER A 54 5.93 6.44 -11.31
C SER A 54 4.99 7.58 -10.91
N ILE A 55 3.81 7.64 -11.53
CA ILE A 55 2.72 8.53 -11.09
C ILE A 55 2.23 8.22 -9.66
N TYR A 56 2.58 7.04 -9.13
CA TYR A 56 2.26 6.59 -7.78
C TYR A 56 3.39 6.83 -6.78
N CYS A 57 4.41 7.60 -7.16
CA CYS A 57 5.55 7.94 -6.33
C CYS A 57 5.14 8.79 -5.11
N CYS A 58 5.53 8.35 -3.93
CA CYS A 58 5.45 9.10 -2.68
C CYS A 58 6.73 9.94 -2.54
N GLN A 59 6.59 11.26 -2.65
CA GLN A 59 7.73 12.17 -2.57
C GLN A 59 8.40 12.16 -1.20
N ASP A 60 7.65 11.93 -0.13
CA ASP A 60 8.21 11.88 1.22
C ASP A 60 9.07 10.63 1.44
N PHE A 61 8.69 9.49 0.85
CA PHE A 61 9.56 8.30 0.82
C PHE A 61 10.86 8.57 0.04
N VAL A 62 10.78 9.22 -1.13
CA VAL A 62 11.98 9.55 -1.92
C VAL A 62 12.93 10.45 -1.14
N LYS A 63 12.39 11.53 -0.54
CA LYS A 63 13.18 12.46 0.27
C LYS A 63 13.79 11.76 1.48
N LEU A 64 13.04 10.92 2.18
CA LEU A 64 13.56 10.16 3.32
C LEU A 64 14.70 9.23 2.90
N CYS A 65 14.56 8.47 1.81
CA CYS A 65 15.63 7.62 1.32
C CYS A 65 16.91 8.43 1.03
N GLN A 66 16.78 9.65 0.48
CA GLN A 66 17.92 10.54 0.24
C GLN A 66 18.53 11.11 1.52
N ILE A 67 17.71 11.45 2.52
CA ILE A 67 18.18 11.97 3.82
C ILE A 67 18.89 10.87 4.62
N ILE A 68 18.31 9.68 4.65
CA ILE A 68 18.86 8.51 5.36
C ILE A 68 20.16 8.06 4.70
N ASN A 69 20.18 7.95 3.36
CA ASN A 69 21.34 7.58 2.55
C ASN A 69 22.09 6.29 2.99
N ASP A 70 21.43 5.46 3.78
CA ASP A 70 21.88 4.13 4.19
C ASP A 70 20.90 3.11 3.62
N TYR A 71 21.27 2.53 2.47
CA TYR A 71 20.41 1.60 1.75
C TYR A 71 20.28 0.25 2.45
N ASP A 72 21.28 -0.18 3.22
CA ASP A 72 21.20 -1.40 4.00
C ASP A 72 20.14 -1.25 5.10
N TYR A 73 20.14 -0.12 5.80
CA TYR A 73 19.10 0.21 6.78
C TYR A 73 17.70 0.27 6.16
N ILE A 74 17.55 0.97 5.02
CA ILE A 74 16.26 1.11 4.33
C ILE A 74 15.72 -0.25 3.89
N VAL A 75 16.57 -1.05 3.24
CA VAL A 75 16.18 -2.39 2.77
C VAL A 75 15.84 -3.31 3.93
N ASN A 76 16.64 -3.30 5.00
CA ASN A 76 16.35 -4.09 6.18
C ASN A 76 14.99 -3.71 6.80
N TYR A 77 14.70 -2.41 6.92
CA TYR A 77 13.40 -1.94 7.40
C TYR A 77 12.24 -2.44 6.52
N ILE A 78 12.36 -2.33 5.19
CA ILE A 78 11.32 -2.78 4.25
C ILE A 78 11.12 -4.31 4.35
N ASN A 79 12.20 -5.09 4.39
CA ASN A 79 12.14 -6.54 4.44
C ASN A 79 11.52 -7.04 5.76
N GLN A 80 11.84 -6.38 6.88
CA GLN A 80 11.30 -6.69 8.21
C GLN A 80 9.87 -6.15 8.43
N SER A 81 9.33 -5.34 7.52
CA SER A 81 7.98 -4.80 7.63
C SER A 81 6.98 -5.75 6.95
N HIS A 82 5.99 -6.25 7.69
CA HIS A 82 4.92 -7.07 7.13
C HIS A 82 3.56 -6.35 7.20
N PHE A 83 2.69 -6.64 6.23
CA PHE A 83 1.42 -5.91 6.08
C PHE A 83 0.22 -6.82 5.84
N LYS A 84 -0.85 -6.53 6.58
CA LYS A 84 -2.20 -6.93 6.22
C LYS A 84 -2.76 -5.88 5.25
N ASN A 85 -3.05 -6.31 4.03
CA ASN A 85 -3.63 -5.48 2.98
C ASN A 85 -5.11 -5.85 2.83
N GLU A 86 -6.00 -4.91 3.15
CA GLU A 86 -7.44 -5.06 2.98
C GLU A 86 -7.84 -4.48 1.62
N LEU A 87 -8.16 -5.36 0.67
CA LEU A 87 -8.61 -5.03 -0.67
C LEU A 87 -10.13 -5.18 -0.76
N ALA A 88 -10.83 -4.05 -0.83
CA ALA A 88 -12.24 -4.00 -1.16
C ALA A 88 -12.40 -3.85 -2.68
N ILE A 89 -13.10 -4.78 -3.32
CA ILE A 89 -13.41 -4.78 -4.76
C ILE A 89 -14.89 -4.48 -4.90
N PHE A 90 -15.22 -3.41 -5.62
CA PHE A 90 -16.60 -3.01 -5.84
C PHE A 90 -17.13 -3.69 -7.10
N THR A 91 -18.34 -4.23 -7.06
CA THR A 91 -19.03 -4.65 -8.30
C THR A 91 -19.41 -3.41 -9.13
N PRO A 92 -19.58 -3.54 -10.47
CA PRO A 92 -19.98 -2.41 -11.31
C PRO A 92 -21.32 -1.79 -10.93
N LYS A 93 -22.22 -2.58 -10.32
CA LYS A 93 -23.52 -2.11 -9.85
C LYS A 93 -23.40 -1.25 -8.58
N PHE A 94 -22.51 -1.65 -7.67
CA PHE A 94 -22.24 -0.92 -6.42
C PHE A 94 -21.53 0.41 -6.67
N ASP A 95 -20.44 0.39 -7.44
CA ASP A 95 -19.73 1.60 -7.84
C ASP A 95 -19.24 1.46 -9.30
N SER A 96 -19.83 2.27 -10.17
CA SER A 96 -19.51 2.29 -11.60
C SER A 96 -18.20 3.03 -11.90
N LYS A 97 -17.70 3.86 -10.98
CA LYS A 97 -16.50 4.67 -11.16
C LYS A 97 -15.28 4.09 -10.46
N ARG A 98 -15.42 3.63 -9.20
CA ARG A 98 -14.32 3.04 -8.43
C ARG A 98 -14.37 1.54 -8.52
N THR A 99 -13.25 0.93 -8.90
CA THR A 99 -13.15 -0.53 -9.03
C THR A 99 -12.77 -1.21 -7.73
N HIS A 100 -11.90 -0.58 -6.94
CA HIS A 100 -11.41 -1.13 -5.70
C HIS A 100 -10.89 -0.03 -4.76
N HIS A 101 -10.57 -0.44 -3.54
CA HIS A 101 -9.87 0.36 -2.55
C HIS A 101 -9.00 -0.56 -1.70
N ILE A 102 -7.77 -0.13 -1.41
CA ILE A 102 -6.83 -0.91 -0.60
C ILE A 102 -6.38 -0.11 0.62
N ARG A 103 -6.41 -0.73 1.80
CA ARG A 103 -5.75 -0.23 3.01
C ARG A 103 -4.68 -1.20 3.45
N SER A 104 -3.58 -0.68 3.99
CA SER A 104 -2.50 -1.49 4.51
C SER A 104 -2.30 -1.14 5.98
N TYR A 105 -2.04 -2.16 6.78
CA TYR A 105 -1.73 -2.04 8.19
C TYR A 105 -0.54 -2.93 8.52
N LYS A 106 0.34 -2.48 9.41
CA LYS A 106 1.37 -3.37 9.96
C LYS A 106 0.75 -4.66 10.53
N SER A 107 1.44 -5.75 10.29
CA SER A 107 1.06 -7.11 10.62
C SER A 107 2.32 -7.92 10.91
N ASP A 108 2.16 -9.15 11.37
CA ASP A 108 3.25 -10.11 11.52
C ASP A 108 3.51 -10.89 10.21
N GLU A 109 2.54 -10.87 9.29
CA GLU A 109 2.59 -11.60 8.01
C GLU A 109 2.09 -10.73 6.84
N ASP A 110 2.60 -11.01 5.64
CA ASP A 110 2.20 -10.38 4.38
C ASP A 110 0.94 -11.06 3.80
N ILE A 111 -0.22 -10.55 4.17
CA ILE A 111 -1.54 -11.10 3.82
C ILE A 111 -2.32 -10.10 2.97
N LEU A 112 -3.04 -10.60 1.97
CA LEU A 112 -4.10 -9.88 1.28
C LEU A 112 -5.46 -10.43 1.73
N GLN A 113 -6.25 -9.62 2.42
CA GLN A 113 -7.66 -9.88 2.70
C GLN A 113 -8.50 -9.25 1.58
N VAL A 114 -9.25 -10.07 0.86
CA VAL A 114 -10.08 -9.63 -0.26
C VAL A 114 -11.54 -9.67 0.14
N GLU A 115 -12.25 -8.57 -0.12
CA GLU A 115 -13.70 -8.50 -0.02
C GLU A 115 -14.31 -8.03 -1.33
N VAL A 116 -15.30 -8.75 -1.85
CA VAL A 116 -16.09 -8.31 -3.01
C VAL A 116 -17.41 -7.74 -2.51
N ILE A 117 -17.69 -6.49 -2.86
CA ILE A 117 -18.79 -5.69 -2.32
C ILE A 117 -19.80 -5.38 -3.42
N SER A 118 -21.06 -5.74 -3.15
CA SER A 118 -22.23 -5.45 -3.97
C SER A 118 -23.21 -4.55 -3.23
N ASP A 119 -24.31 -4.17 -3.87
CA ASP A 119 -25.42 -3.45 -3.24
C ASP A 119 -25.99 -4.19 -2.02
N ASN A 120 -25.83 -5.52 -1.97
CA ASN A 120 -26.30 -6.37 -0.88
C ASN A 120 -25.25 -6.55 0.23
N GLY A 121 -24.12 -5.83 0.17
CA GLY A 121 -22.99 -5.97 1.07
C GLY A 121 -21.89 -6.89 0.53
N VAL A 122 -21.10 -7.45 1.44
CA VAL A 122 -19.98 -8.34 1.12
C VAL A 122 -20.51 -9.69 0.63
N ILE A 123 -20.17 -10.06 -0.60
CA ILE A 123 -20.61 -11.31 -1.25
C ILE A 123 -19.50 -12.37 -1.32
N LYS A 124 -18.25 -11.97 -1.10
CA LYS A 124 -17.08 -12.87 -1.02
C LYS A 124 -16.07 -12.25 -0.08
N SER A 125 -15.48 -13.06 0.81
CA SER A 125 -14.42 -12.64 1.73
C SER A 125 -13.43 -13.79 1.92
N TYR A 126 -12.14 -13.55 1.67
CA TYR A 126 -11.10 -14.55 1.83
C TYR A 126 -9.73 -13.90 2.04
N ASN A 127 -8.83 -14.66 2.67
CA ASN A 127 -7.43 -14.28 2.85
C ASN A 127 -6.55 -15.07 1.89
N MET A 128 -5.47 -14.45 1.44
CA MET A 128 -4.41 -15.11 0.68
C MET A 128 -3.04 -14.51 1.00
N ALA A 129 -1.98 -15.26 0.73
CA ALA A 129 -0.62 -14.76 0.85
C ALA A 129 -0.38 -13.64 -0.18
N ALA A 130 0.25 -12.54 0.25
CA ALA A 130 0.69 -11.47 -0.66
C ALA A 130 2.09 -11.74 -1.23
N THR A 131 2.88 -12.61 -0.61
CA THR A 131 4.21 -13.02 -1.09
C THR A 131 4.12 -13.67 -2.47
N GLY A 132 4.92 -13.17 -3.41
CA GLY A 132 4.93 -13.61 -4.81
C GLY A 132 3.90 -12.90 -5.69
N MET A 133 3.00 -12.09 -5.13
CA MET A 133 1.99 -11.35 -5.89
C MET A 133 2.55 -10.06 -6.48
N THR A 134 2.62 -9.97 -7.80
CA THR A 134 2.99 -8.73 -8.49
C THR A 134 1.83 -7.73 -8.52
N MET A 135 2.11 -6.46 -8.82
CA MET A 135 1.06 -5.47 -9.10
C MET A 135 0.13 -5.91 -10.26
N GLN A 136 0.65 -6.61 -11.27
CA GLN A 136 -0.18 -7.10 -12.37
C GLN A 136 -1.11 -8.22 -11.91
N ASP A 137 -0.64 -9.11 -11.02
CA ASP A 137 -1.49 -10.17 -10.44
C ASP A 137 -2.62 -9.57 -9.61
N LEU A 138 -2.34 -8.51 -8.84
CA LEU A 138 -3.35 -7.78 -8.09
C LEU A 138 -4.41 -7.15 -9.01
N LEU A 139 -3.99 -6.52 -10.12
CA LEU A 139 -4.92 -5.95 -11.10
C LEU A 139 -5.77 -7.04 -11.79
N ASN A 140 -5.15 -8.15 -12.18
CA ASN A 140 -5.86 -9.29 -12.77
C ASN A 140 -6.88 -9.89 -11.79
N LEU A 141 -6.54 -9.96 -10.50
CA LEU A 141 -7.45 -10.40 -9.45
C LEU A 141 -8.66 -9.46 -9.33
N ILE A 142 -8.42 -8.14 -9.31
CA ILE A 142 -9.49 -7.13 -9.26
C ILE A 142 -10.42 -7.28 -10.45
N ASP A 143 -9.88 -7.38 -11.66
CA ASP A 143 -10.68 -7.50 -12.88
C ASP A 143 -11.49 -8.80 -12.90
N LYS A 144 -10.89 -9.91 -12.46
CA LYS A 144 -11.58 -11.19 -12.34
C LYS A 144 -12.74 -11.11 -11.36
N GLU A 145 -12.48 -10.71 -10.11
CA GLU A 145 -13.48 -10.69 -9.04
C GLU A 145 -14.58 -9.65 -9.29
N ARG A 146 -14.27 -8.53 -9.95
CA ARG A 146 -15.26 -7.50 -10.30
C ARG A 146 -16.23 -7.96 -11.40
N ASN A 147 -15.78 -8.81 -12.32
CA ASN A 147 -16.56 -9.19 -13.51
C ASN A 147 -17.14 -10.61 -13.44
N GLU A 148 -16.75 -11.43 -12.45
CA GLU A 148 -17.39 -12.72 -12.21
C GLU A 148 -18.89 -12.52 -11.97
N LYS A 149 -19.72 -13.13 -12.82
CA LYS A 149 -21.17 -13.13 -12.64
C LYS A 149 -21.49 -14.03 -11.46
N PHE A 150 -21.87 -13.44 -10.33
CA PHE A 150 -22.40 -14.18 -9.19
C PHE A 150 -23.78 -14.74 -9.55
N SER A 151 -23.82 -15.99 -10.02
CA SER A 151 -25.07 -16.76 -10.11
C SER A 151 -25.59 -16.96 -8.69
N HIS A 152 -26.74 -16.34 -8.38
CA HIS A 152 -27.52 -16.65 -7.18
C HIS A 152 -28.36 -17.90 -7.43
#